data_AF-A0A952M0B3-F1
#
_entry.id   AF-A0A952M0B3-F1
#
_cell.length_a   1.000
_cell.length_b   1.000
_cell.length_c   1.000
_cell.angle_alpha   90.00
_cell.angle_beta   90.00
_cell.angle_gamma   90.00
#
_symmetry.space_group_name_H-M   'P 1'
#
loop_
_entity.id
_entity.type
_entity.pdbx_description
1 polymer ?
#
loop_
_entity_poly.entity_id
_entity_poly.type
_entity_poly.pdbx_seq_one_letter_code
_entity_poly.pdbx_strand_id
1 'polypeptide(L)' 'ITLDGTSLTVVAVGDDWFNVTLVAYTQQHIIMPKKSVGDAVNIEVDVLGKYVERILQYRKPEAAESSVTREFLQENGYD' A
#
# COMPACT_ATOMS: atom_id res chain seq x y z
N ILE A 1 -2.50 -4.76 8.19
CA ILE A 1 -2.06 -3.60 8.99
C ILE A 1 -1.94 -4.05 10.43
N THR A 2 -1.07 -3.44 11.23
CA THR A 2 -0.96 -3.76 12.66
C THR A 2 -1.39 -2.58 13.50
N LEU A 3 -2.31 -2.79 14.44
CA LEU A 3 -2.75 -1.81 15.43
C LEU A 3 -2.43 -2.30 16.84
N ASP A 4 -1.64 -1.53 17.59
CA ASP A 4 -1.15 -1.92 18.92
C ASP A 4 -0.61 -3.37 18.97
N GLY A 5 0.21 -3.73 17.99
CA GLY A 5 0.79 -5.07 17.86
C GLY A 5 -0.16 -6.17 17.38
N THR A 6 -1.43 -5.86 17.13
CA THR A 6 -2.41 -6.83 16.59
C THR A 6 -2.50 -6.73 15.08
N SER A 7 -2.21 -7.82 14.37
CA SER A 7 -2.42 -7.93 12.93
C SER A 7 -3.92 -7.96 12.60
N LEU A 8 -4.38 -7.04 11.76
CA LEU A 8 -5.77 -6.86 11.37
C LEU A 8 -5.91 -6.64 9.85
N THR A 9 -7.07 -7.04 9.35
CA THR A 9 -7.47 -6.86 7.94
C THR A 9 -8.21 -5.55 7.77
N VAL A 10 -7.74 -4.71 6.85
CA VAL A 10 -8.45 -3.50 6.42
C VAL A 10 -9.60 -3.90 5.50
N VAL A 11 -10.81 -3.41 5.78
CA VAL A 11 -12.03 -3.71 5.01
C VAL A 11 -12.54 -2.53 4.20
N ALA A 12 -12.13 -1.31 4.54
CA ALA A 12 -12.41 -0.10 3.78
C ALA A 12 -11.33 0.95 4.05
N VAL A 13 -11.12 1.85 3.09
CA VAL A 13 -10.15 2.94 3.17
C VAL A 13 -10.76 4.21 2.56
N GLY A 14 -10.46 5.35 3.16
CA GLY A 14 -10.70 6.69 2.62
C GLY A 14 -9.41 7.51 2.66
N ASP A 15 -9.52 8.82 2.46
CA ASP A 15 -8.34 9.69 2.32
C ASP A 15 -7.50 9.78 3.62
N ASP A 16 -8.15 9.78 4.78
CA ASP A 16 -7.52 9.94 6.10
C ASP A 16 -8.00 8.91 7.14
N TRP A 17 -8.73 7.88 6.71
CA TRP A 17 -9.28 6.85 7.58
C TRP A 17 -9.25 5.46 6.93
N PHE A 18 -9.33 4.43 7.77
CA PHE A 18 -9.55 3.05 7.34
C PHE A 18 -10.39 2.31 8.38
N ASN A 19 -11.11 1.27 7.94
CA ASN A 19 -11.88 0.40 8.81
C ASN A 19 -11.24 -0.97 8.94
N VAL A 20 -11.36 -1.56 10.13
CA VAL A 20 -11.03 -2.96 10.42
C VAL A 20 -12.23 -3.61 11.09
N THR A 21 -12.35 -4.93 10.98
CA THR A 21 -13.38 -5.71 11.67
C THR A 21 -12.73 -6.65 12.68
N LEU A 22 -13.27 -6.69 13.90
CA LEU A 22 -12.82 -7.59 14.95
C LEU A 22 -13.82 -8.73 15.13
N VAL A 23 -13.38 -9.97 14.96
CA VAL A 23 -14.17 -11.16 15.34
C VAL A 23 -14.20 -11.32 16.86
N ALA A 24 -15.21 -12.03 17.38
CA ALA A 24 -15.45 -12.15 18.83
C ALA A 24 -14.20 -12.60 19.63
N TYR A 25 -13.46 -13.60 19.10
CA TYR A 25 -12.22 -14.04 19.71
C TYR A 25 -11.21 -12.90 19.85
N THR A 26 -10.92 -12.18 18.76
CA THR A 26 -9.97 -11.05 18.76
C THR A 26 -10.41 -9.97 19.74
N GLN A 27 -11.70 -9.63 19.79
CA GLN A 27 -12.22 -8.62 20.73
C GLN A 27 -11.90 -8.96 22.19
N GLN A 28 -11.95 -10.25 22.56
CA GLN A 28 -11.70 -10.68 23.93
C GLN A 28 -10.20 -10.72 24.30
N HIS A 29 -9.29 -10.69 23.32
CA HIS A 29 -7.87 -10.98 23.52
C HIS A 29 -6.93 -9.79 23.25
N ILE A 30 -7.47 -8.63 22.87
CA ILE A 30 -6.65 -7.43 22.59
C ILE A 30 -7.17 -6.20 23.35
N ILE A 31 -6.38 -5.13 23.37
CA ILE A 31 -6.74 -3.90 24.08
C ILE A 31 -7.74 -3.03 23.31
N MET A 32 -7.91 -3.26 22.00
CA MET A 32 -8.71 -2.39 21.12
C MET A 32 -10.15 -2.18 21.61
N PRO A 33 -10.92 -3.19 22.06
CA PRO A 33 -12.29 -2.95 22.54
C PRO A 33 -12.38 -2.21 23.87
N LYS A 34 -11.26 -1.99 24.57
CA LYS A 34 -11.19 -1.21 25.81
C LYS A 34 -10.88 0.26 25.55
N LYS A 35 -10.51 0.62 24.33
CA LYS A 35 -10.23 2.01 23.93
C LYS A 35 -11.51 2.75 23.60
N SER A 36 -11.50 4.04 23.89
CA SER A 36 -12.55 4.98 23.54
C SER A 36 -12.22 5.73 22.25
N VAL A 37 -13.24 6.33 21.64
CA VAL A 37 -13.04 7.23 20.50
C VAL A 37 -12.11 8.37 20.92
N GLY A 38 -11.06 8.61 20.14
CA GLY A 38 -10.03 9.61 20.42
C GLY A 38 -8.76 9.05 21.08
N ASP A 39 -8.78 7.81 21.57
CA ASP A 39 -7.58 7.17 22.10
C ASP A 39 -6.56 6.92 20.99
N ALA A 40 -5.30 7.28 21.25
CA ALA A 40 -4.21 6.98 20.34
C ALA A 40 -3.96 5.47 20.22
N VAL A 41 -3.52 5.02 19.05
CA VAL A 41 -3.08 3.65 18.78
C VAL A 41 -1.73 3.68 18.06
N ASN A 42 -0.89 2.68 18.32
CA ASN A 42 0.31 2.49 17.52
C ASN A 42 -0.08 1.86 16.17
N ILE A 43 0.36 2.47 15.08
CA ILE A 43 0.11 1.98 13.73
C ILE A 43 1.43 1.51 13.11
N GLU A 44 1.44 0.27 12.65
CA GLU A 44 2.50 -0.25 11.80
C GLU A 44 1.91 -0.72 10.47
N VAL A 45 2.42 -0.12 9.39
CA VAL A 45 2.06 -0.47 8.01
C VAL A 45 2.81 -1.73 7.56
N ASP A 46 2.18 -2.51 6.70
CA ASP A 46 2.79 -3.72 6.16
C ASP A 46 4.07 -3.39 5.37
N VAL A 47 5.14 -4.11 5.67
CA VAL A 47 6.43 -3.97 4.98
C VAL A 47 6.27 -4.28 3.48
N LEU A 48 5.36 -5.19 3.10
CA LEU A 48 5.04 -5.46 1.69
C LEU A 48 4.56 -4.19 0.97
N GLY A 49 3.73 -3.37 1.62
CA GLY A 49 3.29 -2.10 1.06
C GLY A 49 4.46 -1.16 0.76
N LYS A 50 5.41 -1.03 1.69
CA LYS A 50 6.63 -0.23 1.50
C LYS A 50 7.48 -0.74 0.34
N TYR A 51 7.59 -2.07 0.19
CA TYR A 51 8.34 -2.64 -0.94
C TYR A 51 7.63 -2.43 -2.28
N VAL A 52 6.31 -2.59 -2.33
CA VAL A 52 5.52 -2.32 -3.54
C VAL A 52 5.66 -0.85 -3.95
N GLU A 53 5.51 0.09 -3.00
CA GLU A 53 5.72 1.51 -3.26
C GLU A 53 7.13 1.76 -3.83
N ARG A 54 8.16 1.23 -3.18
CA ARG A 54 9.54 1.38 -3.63
C ARG A 54 9.76 0.83 -5.04
N ILE A 55 9.18 -0.33 -5.36
CA ILE A 55 9.24 -0.91 -6.72
C ILE A 55 8.55 0.02 -7.74
N LEU A 56 7.37 0.55 -7.41
CA LEU A 56 6.63 1.46 -8.29
C LEU A 56 7.38 2.79 -8.49
N GLN A 57 8.08 3.28 -7.48
CA GLN A 57 8.95 4.46 -7.59
C GLN A 57 10.13 4.20 -8.54
N TYR A 58 10.79 3.04 -8.47
CA TYR A 58 11.82 2.64 -9.44
C TYR A 58 11.25 2.39 -10.85
N ARG A 59 9.97 2.07 -10.95
CA ARG A 59 9.25 1.87 -12.21
C ARG A 59 8.65 3.13 -12.81
N LYS A 60 8.78 4.30 -12.17
CA LYS A 60 8.57 5.56 -12.91
C LYS A 60 9.56 5.51 -14.07
N PRO A 61 9.11 5.36 -15.32
CA PRO A 61 9.98 5.74 -16.39
C PRO A 61 10.26 7.22 -16.08
N GLU A 62 11.51 7.61 -15.89
CA GLU A 62 11.93 8.83 -16.57
C GLU A 62 11.29 8.71 -17.94
N ALA A 63 10.46 9.68 -18.34
CA ALA A 63 9.80 9.65 -19.63
C ALA A 63 10.87 9.27 -20.64
N ALA A 64 10.93 7.99 -20.97
CA ALA A 64 11.94 7.48 -21.85
C ALA A 64 11.36 7.96 -23.15
N GLU A 65 11.80 9.13 -23.61
CA GLU A 65 11.76 9.44 -25.02
C GLU A 65 12.20 8.15 -25.68
N SER A 66 11.25 7.48 -26.33
CA SER A 66 11.54 6.21 -26.96
C SER A 66 12.67 6.51 -27.93
N SER A 67 13.87 6.02 -27.65
CA SER A 67 15.04 6.21 -28.51
C SER A 67 14.87 5.55 -29.88
N VAL A 68 13.77 4.80 -30.03
CA VAL A 68 13.28 4.22 -31.26
C VAL A 68 12.32 5.23 -31.89
N THR A 69 12.87 6.08 -32.77
CA THR A 69 12.07 6.92 -33.67
C THR A 69 11.60 6.09 -34.86
N ARG A 70 10.57 6.60 -35.56
CA ARG A 70 10.07 5.94 -36.77
C ARG A 70 11.18 5.84 -37.84
N GLU A 71 12.02 6.85 -37.91
CA GLU A 71 13.17 6.91 -38.81
C GLU A 71 14.20 5.82 -38.49
N PHE A 72 14.52 5.57 -37.20
CA PHE A 72 15.41 4.48 -36.79
C PHE A 72 14.87 3.08 -37.20
N LEU A 73 13.55 2.88 -37.12
CA LEU A 73 12.92 1.63 -37.54
C LEU A 73 13.02 1.42 -39.05
N GLN A 74 12.77 2.48 -39.82
CA GLN A 74 12.88 2.45 -41.28
C GLN A 74 14.32 2.25 -41.75
N GLU A 75 15.32 2.88 -41.10
CA GLU A 75 16.75 2.66 -41.40
C GLU A 75 17.20 1.22 -41.15
N ASN A 76 16.54 0.50 -40.22
CA ASN A 76 16.85 -0.89 -39.90
C ASN A 76 15.90 -1.89 -40.61
N GLY A 77 15.11 -1.43 -41.58
CA GLY A 77 14.32 -2.31 -42.46
C GLY A 77 13.01 -2.82 -41.87
N TYR A 78 12.48 -2.13 -40.85
CA TYR A 78 11.13 -2.36 -40.32
C TYR A 78 10.18 -1.30 -40.92
N ASP A 79 9.12 -1.74 -41.60
CA ASP A 79 8.07 -0.89 -42.22
C ASP A 79 6.99 -0.44 -41.21
#